data_AF-A0A8T3ZW10-F1
#
_entry.id   AF-A0A8T3ZW10-F1
#
_cell.length_a   1.000
_cell.length_b   1.000
_cell.length_c   1.000
_cell.angle_alpha   90.00
_cell.angle_beta   90.00
_cell.angle_gamma   90.00
#
_symmetry.space_group_name_H-M   'P 1'
#
loop_
_entity.id
_entity.type
_entity.pdbx_description
1 polymer ?
#
loop_
_entity_poly.entity_id
_entity_poly.type
_entity_poly.pdbx_seq_one_letter_code
_entity_poly.pdbx_strand_id
1 'polypeptide(L)' 'MGIKTVSEYVQFYVGLNMQGSIGLLSFVNNERLVLKHKLENKTLAKEPILHGLQILDDLTKEIQSFGETVVLEKYSK' A
#
# COMPACT_ATOMS: atom_id res chain seq x y z
N MET A 1 3.31 10.87 -3.65
CA MET A 1 2.52 9.99 -4.53
C MET A 1 1.06 10.34 -4.36
N GLY A 2 0.34 10.49 -5.46
CA GLY A 2 -1.07 10.90 -5.48
C GLY A 2 -2.04 9.72 -5.48
N ILE A 3 -1.68 8.59 -4.88
CA ILE A 3 -2.54 7.41 -4.79
C ILE A 3 -3.64 7.73 -3.78
N LYS A 4 -4.90 7.69 -4.23
CA LYS A 4 -6.05 8.09 -3.41
C LYS A 4 -6.83 6.89 -2.90
N THR A 5 -6.66 5.72 -3.49
CA THR A 5 -7.45 4.52 -3.18
C THR A 5 -6.61 3.25 -3.08
N VAL A 6 -7.15 2.25 -2.40
CA VAL A 6 -6.57 0.90 -2.30
C VAL A 6 -6.40 0.27 -3.70
N SER A 7 -7.39 0.45 -4.58
CA SER A 7 -7.35 -0.10 -5.94
C SER A 7 -6.20 0.49 -6.75
N GLU A 8 -6.02 1.82 -6.76
CA GLU A 8 -4.88 2.45 -7.43
C GLU A 8 -3.54 1.96 -6.88
N TYR A 9 -3.45 1.70 -5.57
CA TYR A 9 -2.24 1.19 -4.95
C TYR A 9 -1.92 -0.24 -5.43
N VAL A 10 -2.92 -1.13 -5.44
CA VAL A 10 -2.74 -2.51 -5.90
C VAL A 10 -2.42 -2.55 -7.40
N GLN A 11 -3.09 -1.72 -8.21
CA GLN A 11 -2.78 -1.59 -9.64
C GLN A 11 -1.37 -1.06 -9.88
N PHE A 12 -0.90 -0.12 -9.06
CA PHE A 12 0.48 0.35 -9.12
C PHE A 12 1.46 -0.79 -8.82
N TYR A 13 1.25 -1.55 -7.74
CA TYR A 13 2.07 -2.72 -7.42
C TYR A 13 2.08 -3.75 -8.57
N VAL A 14 0.91 -4.05 -9.14
CA VAL A 14 0.78 -4.98 -10.27
C VAL A 14 1.51 -4.46 -11.51
N GLY A 15 1.42 -3.16 -11.79
CA GLY A 15 2.08 -2.51 -12.92
C GLY A 15 3.60 -2.44 -12.80
N LEU A 16 4.15 -2.54 -11.59
CA LEU A 16 5.60 -2.67 -11.37
C LEU A 16 6.14 -4.07 -11.74
N ASN A 17 5.27 -5.02 -12.08
CA ASN A 17 5.61 -6.39 -12.45
C ASN A 17 6.53 -7.07 -11.43
N MET A 18 6.33 -6.75 -10.14
CA MET A 18 7.11 -7.27 -9.01
C MET A 18 6.58 -8.61 -8.48
N GLN A 19 5.48 -9.12 -9.06
CA GLN A 19 4.89 -10.40 -8.65
C GLN A 19 5.92 -11.53 -8.88
N GLY A 20 6.46 -12.07 -7.79
CA GLY A 20 7.48 -13.12 -7.81
C GLY A 20 8.78 -12.77 -7.08
N SER A 21 9.08 -11.48 -6.90
CA SER A 21 10.24 -11.05 -6.09
C SER A 21 9.82 -10.53 -4.70
N ILE A 22 8.71 -9.81 -4.61
CA ILE A 22 8.17 -9.25 -3.37
C ILE A 22 6.66 -9.46 -3.37
N GLY A 23 6.11 -10.05 -2.31
CA GLY A 23 4.66 -10.15 -2.10
C GLY A 23 4.04 -8.78 -1.79
N LEU A 24 2.75 -8.62 -2.08
CA LEU A 24 2.00 -7.38 -1.87
C LEU A 24 2.07 -6.94 -0.40
N LEU A 25 1.99 -7.86 0.56
CA LEU A 25 2.09 -7.55 1.99
C LEU A 25 3.46 -6.95 2.35
N SER A 26 4.54 -7.49 1.79
CA SER A 26 5.89 -6.97 2.01
C SER A 26 6.05 -5.59 1.38
N PHE A 27 5.50 -5.39 0.19
CA PHE A 27 5.46 -4.09 -0.48
C PHE A 27 4.72 -3.02 0.35
N VAL A 28 3.52 -3.35 0.84
CA VAL A 28 2.70 -2.49 1.72
C VAL A 28 3.45 -2.14 3.00
N ASN A 29 4.11 -3.12 3.63
CA ASN A 29 4.89 -2.91 4.85
C ASN A 29 6.09 -1.97 4.62
N ASN A 30 6.80 -2.13 3.49
CA ASN A 30 7.91 -1.26 3.14
C ASN A 30 7.45 0.18 2.94
N GLU A 31 6.37 0.41 2.19
CA GLU A 31 5.84 1.76 1.98
C GLU A 31 5.34 2.37 3.29
N ARG A 32 4.74 1.58 4.18
CA ARG A 32 4.30 2.02 5.51
C ARG A 32 5.48 2.55 6.34
N LEU A 33 6.63 1.87 6.31
CA LEU A 33 7.85 2.32 6.98
C LEU A 33 8.35 3.64 6.40
N VAL A 34 8.36 3.77 5.06
CA VAL A 34 8.76 5.00 4.36
C VAL A 34 7.86 6.18 4.74
N LEU A 35 6.53 5.98 4.78
CA LEU A 35 5.57 7.02 5.15
C LEU A 35 5.70 7.44 6.61
N LYS A 36 5.92 6.50 7.54
CA LYS A 36 6.19 6.81 8.96
C LYS A 36 7.46 7.65 9.11
N HIS A 37 8.55 7.24 8.46
CA HIS A 37 9.79 7.99 8.50
C HIS A 37 9.64 9.42 7.92
N LYS A 38 8.85 9.58 6.85
CA LYS A 38 8.53 10.90 6.29
C LYS A 38 7.67 11.76 7.23
N LEU A 39 6.75 11.15 7.98
CA LEU A 39 5.93 11.83 8.99
C LEU A 39 6.79 12.37 10.13
N GLU A 40 7.75 11.56 10.60
CA GLU A 40 8.67 11.91 11.69
C GLU A 40 9.63 13.04 11.30
N ASN A 41 10.14 13.01 10.06
CA ASN A 41 11.07 14.03 9.56
C ASN A 41 10.41 15.36 9.11
N LYS A 42 9.07 15.51 9.27
CA LYS A 42 8.28 16.72 8.95
C LYS A 42 8.51 17.31 7.54
N THR A 43 8.98 16.52 6.58
CA THR A 43 9.35 16.99 5.23
C THR A 43 8.16 17.25 4.31
N LEU A 44 6.95 16.83 4.69
CA LEU A 44 5.75 16.88 3.87
C LEU A 44 4.51 17.21 4.73
N ALA A 45 3.46 17.73 4.08
CA ALA A 45 2.16 17.96 4.71
C ALA A 45 1.64 16.66 5.37
N LYS A 46 1.20 16.75 6.63
CA LYS A 46 0.86 15.57 7.45
C LYS A 46 -0.39 14.84 6.94
N GLU A 47 -1.38 15.58 6.44
CA GLU A 47 -2.66 15.04 5.97
C GLU A 47 -2.53 13.98 4.87
N PRO A 48 -1.81 14.22 3.75
CA PRO A 48 -1.66 13.20 2.71
C PRO A 48 -0.87 11.97 3.17
N ILE A 49 0.08 12.13 4.11
CA ILE A 49 0.82 10.98 4.67
C ILE A 49 -0.11 10.12 5.54
N LEU A 50 -0.92 10.75 6.39
CA LEU A 50 -1.90 10.05 7.23
C LEU A 50 -2.93 9.31 6.38
N HIS A 51 -3.43 9.94 5.32
CA HIS A 51 -4.34 9.30 4.38
C HIS A 51 -3.69 8.10 3.68
N GLY A 52 -2.43 8.23 3.25
CA GLY A 52 -1.66 7.12 2.69
C GLY A 52 -1.50 5.97 3.67
N LEU A 53 -1.14 6.26 4.94
CA LEU A 53 -1.03 5.25 5.99
C LEU A 53 -2.36 4.53 6.25
N GLN A 54 -3.49 5.23 6.17
CA GLN A 54 -4.81 4.65 6.36
C GLN A 54 -5.16 3.65 5.25
N ILE A 55 -4.89 4.01 3.98
CA ILE A 55 -5.05 3.10 2.83
C ILE A 55 -4.20 1.83 3.01
N LEU A 56 -2.94 1.98 3.44
CA LEU A 56 -2.05 0.84 3.67
C LEU A 56 -2.54 -0.05 4.83
N ASP A 57 -3.11 0.54 5.88
CA ASP A 57 -3.65 -0.19 7.03
C ASP A 57 -4.89 -1.00 6.65
N ASP A 58 -5.81 -0.40 5.89
CA ASP A 58 -7.00 -1.08 5.38
C ASP A 58 -6.62 -2.22 4.43
N LEU A 59 -5.67 -1.99 3.51
CA LEU A 59 -5.16 -3.02 2.63
C LEU A 59 -4.46 -4.15 3.40
N THR A 60 -3.69 -3.83 4.44
CA THR A 60 -3.05 -4.84 5.30
C THR A 60 -4.09 -5.71 6.00
N LYS A 61 -5.14 -5.11 6.56
CA LYS A 61 -6.24 -5.85 7.21
C LYS A 61 -6.97 -6.75 6.22
N GLU A 62 -7.19 -6.27 5.01
CA GLU A 62 -7.84 -7.06 3.96
C GLU A 62 -6.98 -8.26 3.57
N ILE A 63 -5.67 -8.06 3.37
CA ILE A 63 -4.72 -9.15 3.08
C ILE A 63 -4.68 -10.17 4.23
N GLN A 64 -4.69 -9.71 5.48
CA GLN A 64 -4.71 -10.60 6.64
C GLN A 64 -6.02 -11.39 6.78
N SER A 65 -7.15 -10.81 6.36
CA SER A 65 -8.48 -11.42 6.50
C SER A 65 -8.82 -12.39 5.35
N PHE A 66 -8.46 -12.04 4.11
CA PHE A 66 -8.86 -12.78 2.91
C PHE A 66 -7.70 -13.47 2.19
N GLY A 67 -6.45 -13.14 2.56
CA GLY A 67 -5.25 -13.61 1.89
C GLY A 67 -4.82 -12.71 0.74
N GLU A 68 -3.52 -12.71 0.46
CA GLU A 68 -2.89 -11.84 -0.54
C GLU A 68 -3.42 -12.09 -1.95
N THR A 69 -3.57 -13.35 -2.35
CA THR A 69 -4.05 -13.74 -3.69
C THR A 69 -5.45 -13.21 -3.97
N VAL A 70 -6.37 -13.34 -3.00
CA VAL A 70 -7.77 -12.90 -3.15
C VAL A 70 -7.85 -11.38 -3.31
N VAL A 71 -7.05 -10.64 -2.55
CA VAL A 71 -6.96 -9.18 -2.65
C VAL A 71 -6.42 -8.76 -4.02
N LEU A 72 -5.36 -9.43 -4.50
CA LEU A 72 -4.81 -9.18 -5.83
C LEU A 72 -5.86 -9.42 -6.92
N GLU A 73 -6.57 -10.55 -6.88
CA GLU A 73 -7.64 -10.84 -7.85
C GLU A 73 -8.81 -9.85 -7.79
N LYS A 74 -9.12 -9.31 -6.60
CA LYS A 74 -10.20 -8.34 -6.41
C LYS A 74 -9.90 -6.98 -7.05
N TYR A 75 -8.66 -6.50 -6.92
CA TYR A 75 -8.27 -5.16 -7.36
C TYR A 75 -7.48 -5.12 -8.68
N SER A 76 -7.01 -6.27 -9.17
CA SER A 76 -6.32 -6.40 -10.46
C SER A 76 -7.28 -6.65 -11.65
N LYS A 77 -8.59 -6.45 -11.46
CA LYS A 77 -9.61 -6.51 -12.51
C LYS A 77 -9.77 -5.20 -13.26
#